data_AF-A0A4U8UBK3-F1
#
_entry.id   AF-A0A4U8UBK3-F1
#
_cell.length_a   1.000
_cell.length_b   1.000
_cell.length_c   1.000
_cell.angle_alpha   90.00
_cell.angle_beta   90.00
_cell.angle_gamma   90.00
#
_symmetry.space_group_name_H-M   'P 1'
#
loop_
_entity.id
_entity.type
_entity.pdbx_description
1 polymer ?
#
loop_
_entity_poly.entity_id
_entity_poly.type
_entity_poly.pdbx_seq_one_letter_code
_entity_poly.pdbx_strand_id
1 'polypeptide(L)'
;MIFIVSPAGQFMSNEDLDLMDRITHKNGIRELYAVASKVDTQLMGSIKSDANGNFKVALNRVRSVLAGEMVKRIEGLKESNPEVGDAYDSLLQNGDESVICTSGISTSIKENLNDESKLDEIEAHTLKNLRRDYPKEFDSNRSTTEANLDELAKIAELKTILDKVSGRKNEIMQQKVQDFSKQKAEIVDKYLQDLVKYVGELKNELESTDVKELEEQRKQIQNIKESASMDVNLAYQNSLSFF
;
A
#
# COMPACT_ATOMS: atom_id res chain seq x y z
N MET A 1 -3.17 -0.51 0.37
CA MET A 1 -1.77 -0.97 0.36
C MET A 1 -1.78 -2.49 0.28
N ILE A 2 -0.95 -3.07 -0.57
CA ILE A 2 -0.86 -4.52 -0.78
C ILE A 2 0.61 -4.94 -0.77
N PHE A 3 0.89 -6.02 -0.04
CA PHE A 3 2.15 -6.75 -0.15
C PHE A 3 1.98 -7.89 -1.15
N ILE A 4 2.84 -7.93 -2.15
CA ILE A 4 2.98 -9.06 -3.05
C ILE A 4 4.14 -9.88 -2.52
N VAL A 5 3.84 -11.06 -1.97
CA VAL A 5 4.82 -11.93 -1.34
C VAL A 5 5.04 -13.14 -2.23
N SER A 6 6.22 -13.24 -2.82
CA SER A 6 6.58 -14.36 -3.70
C SER A 6 7.88 -15.03 -3.22
N PRO A 7 8.06 -16.35 -3.37
CA PRO A 7 9.35 -17.00 -3.14
C PRO A 7 10.41 -16.45 -4.09
N ALA A 8 11.61 -16.14 -3.58
CA ALA A 8 12.67 -15.51 -4.35
C ALA A 8 13.09 -16.33 -5.59
N GLY A 9 13.06 -17.66 -5.52
CA GLY A 9 13.35 -18.52 -6.67
C GLY A 9 12.27 -18.56 -7.77
N GLN A 10 11.09 -17.99 -7.50
CA GLN A 10 9.96 -17.88 -8.44
C GLN A 10 9.33 -16.48 -8.31
N PHE A 11 10.16 -15.47 -8.13
CA PHE A 11 9.70 -14.13 -7.83
C PHE A 11 8.90 -13.54 -9.00
N MET A 12 7.77 -12.90 -8.71
CA MET A 12 6.88 -12.30 -9.73
C MET A 12 6.49 -13.29 -10.81
N SER A 13 5.98 -14.47 -10.38
CA SER A 13 5.44 -15.50 -11.27
C SER A 13 4.25 -14.95 -12.09
N ASN A 14 3.87 -15.66 -13.15
CA ASN A 14 2.72 -15.23 -13.95
C ASN A 14 1.44 -15.20 -13.10
N GLU A 15 1.31 -16.15 -12.17
CA GLU A 15 0.22 -16.19 -11.20
C GLU A 15 0.19 -14.95 -10.29
N ASP A 16 1.35 -14.47 -9.85
CA ASP A 16 1.46 -13.25 -9.05
C ASP A 16 1.03 -12.01 -9.84
N LEU A 17 1.44 -11.93 -11.11
CA LEU A 17 1.09 -10.82 -12.01
C LEU A 17 -0.41 -10.81 -12.33
N ASP A 18 -1.01 -11.98 -12.59
CA ASP A 18 -2.45 -12.11 -12.81
C ASP A 18 -3.27 -11.67 -11.58
N LEU A 19 -2.77 -11.98 -10.38
CA LEU A 19 -3.37 -11.52 -9.13
C LEU A 19 -3.25 -10.00 -8.99
N MET A 20 -2.07 -9.43 -9.27
CA MET A 20 -1.83 -7.99 -9.24
C MET A 20 -2.81 -7.24 -10.16
N ASP A 21 -2.94 -7.69 -11.40
CA ASP A 21 -3.80 -7.12 -12.42
C ASP A 21 -5.28 -7.09 -11.99
N ARG A 22 -5.80 -8.22 -11.50
CA ARG A 22 -7.18 -8.32 -11.01
C ARG A 22 -7.45 -7.39 -9.83
N ILE A 23 -6.46 -7.22 -8.96
CA ILE A 23 -6.62 -6.46 -7.73
C ILE A 23 -6.51 -4.95 -8.00
N THR A 24 -5.58 -4.52 -8.85
CA THR A 24 -5.43 -3.10 -9.25
C THR A 24 -6.67 -2.59 -9.98
N HIS A 25 -7.28 -3.43 -10.84
CA HIS A 25 -8.53 -3.09 -11.54
C HIS A 25 -9.75 -2.89 -10.63
N LYS A 26 -9.88 -3.65 -9.53
CA LYS A 26 -11.07 -3.60 -8.67
C LYS A 26 -11.03 -2.52 -7.60
N ASN A 27 -9.85 -2.17 -7.10
CA ASN A 27 -9.75 -1.48 -5.81
C ASN A 27 -9.04 -0.11 -5.85
N GLY A 28 -8.63 0.40 -7.02
CA GLY A 28 -8.01 1.73 -7.14
C GLY A 28 -6.81 1.91 -6.19
N ILE A 29 -5.99 0.87 -6.06
CA ILE A 29 -4.91 0.76 -5.09
C ILE A 29 -3.75 1.65 -5.48
N ARG A 30 -3.26 2.46 -4.53
CA ARG A 30 -2.21 3.45 -4.76
C ARG A 30 -0.82 3.09 -4.23
N GLU A 31 -0.70 2.00 -3.45
CA GLU A 31 0.57 1.62 -2.82
C GLU A 31 0.74 0.09 -2.84
N LEU A 32 1.74 -0.37 -3.59
CA LEU A 32 2.16 -1.77 -3.72
C LEU A 32 3.58 -1.94 -3.19
N TYR A 33 3.83 -3.05 -2.50
CA TYR A 33 5.14 -3.41 -1.98
C TYR A 33 5.49 -4.83 -2.41
N ALA A 34 6.65 -5.00 -3.04
CA ALA A 34 7.14 -6.30 -3.47
C ALA A 34 8.03 -6.93 -2.39
N VAL A 35 7.70 -8.14 -1.96
CA VAL A 35 8.41 -8.87 -0.91
C VAL A 35 8.88 -10.21 -1.47
N ALA A 36 10.20 -10.35 -1.61
CA ALA A 36 10.82 -11.62 -1.93
C ALA A 36 11.03 -12.41 -0.64
N SER A 37 10.38 -13.56 -0.53
CA SER A 37 10.50 -14.48 0.61
C SER A 37 11.52 -15.60 0.31
N LYS A 38 11.98 -16.29 1.36
CA LYS A 38 12.93 -17.42 1.24
C LYS A 38 14.24 -17.05 0.53
N VAL A 39 14.73 -15.82 0.74
CA VAL A 39 15.95 -15.31 0.09
C VAL A 39 17.19 -16.09 0.50
N ASP A 40 17.18 -16.75 1.66
CA ASP A 40 18.21 -17.69 2.11
C ASP A 40 18.56 -18.75 1.06
N THR A 41 17.56 -19.18 0.27
CA THR A 41 17.75 -20.17 -0.80
C THR A 41 18.52 -19.64 -2.02
N GLN A 42 18.61 -18.32 -2.19
CA GLN A 42 19.23 -17.66 -3.35
C GLN A 42 20.65 -17.18 -3.08
N LEU A 43 21.15 -17.30 -1.84
CA LEU A 43 22.49 -16.86 -1.44
C LEU A 43 23.59 -17.90 -1.77
N MET A 44 23.30 -18.89 -2.60
CA MET A 44 24.20 -20.00 -2.88
C MET A 44 24.73 -19.92 -4.33
N GLY A 45 25.72 -20.74 -4.67
CA GLY A 45 26.16 -20.91 -6.05
C GLY A 45 26.82 -19.66 -6.65
N SER A 46 26.36 -19.24 -7.84
CA SER A 46 26.94 -18.12 -8.59
C SER A 46 26.87 -16.79 -7.84
N ILE A 47 25.78 -16.53 -7.10
CA ILE A 47 25.62 -15.32 -6.29
C ILE A 47 26.75 -15.20 -5.26
N LYS A 48 27.08 -16.29 -4.58
CA LYS A 48 28.19 -16.34 -3.62
C LYS A 48 29.53 -16.08 -4.31
N SER A 49 29.79 -16.76 -5.44
CA SER A 49 31.03 -16.60 -6.21
C SER A 49 31.24 -15.17 -6.66
N ASP A 50 30.20 -14.56 -7.23
CA ASP A 50 30.22 -13.18 -7.70
C ASP A 50 30.39 -12.15 -6.57
N ALA A 51 29.93 -12.49 -5.37
CA ALA A 51 30.08 -11.68 -4.17
C ALA A 51 31.42 -11.92 -3.43
N ASN A 52 32.31 -12.76 -3.96
CA ASN A 52 33.56 -13.18 -3.31
C ASN A 52 33.36 -13.69 -1.87
N GLY A 53 32.23 -14.36 -1.60
CA GLY A 53 31.88 -14.86 -0.27
C GLY A 53 31.59 -13.77 0.77
N ASN A 54 31.24 -12.55 0.35
CA ASN A 54 30.73 -11.50 1.25
C ASN A 54 29.19 -11.55 1.30
N PHE A 55 28.64 -11.73 2.50
CA PHE A 55 27.19 -11.91 2.69
C PHE A 55 26.37 -10.68 2.26
N LYS A 56 26.80 -9.48 2.64
CA LYS A 56 26.05 -8.24 2.33
C LYS A 56 26.05 -7.93 0.84
N VAL A 57 27.20 -8.16 0.18
CA VAL A 57 27.30 -8.02 -1.28
C VAL A 57 26.41 -9.04 -1.98
N ALA A 58 26.38 -10.30 -1.50
CA ALA A 58 25.50 -11.32 -2.05
C ALA A 58 24.02 -10.97 -1.89
N LEU A 59 23.61 -10.50 -0.71
CA LEU A 59 22.22 -10.09 -0.44
C LEU A 59 21.80 -8.92 -1.33
N ASN A 60 22.65 -7.90 -1.48
CA ASN A 60 22.38 -6.79 -2.39
C ASN A 60 22.29 -7.26 -3.84
N ARG A 61 23.15 -8.20 -4.27
CA ARG A 61 23.09 -8.74 -5.63
C ARG A 61 21.81 -9.51 -5.90
N VAL A 62 21.35 -10.33 -4.95
CA VAL A 62 20.04 -11.00 -5.05
C VAL A 62 18.94 -9.94 -5.19
N ARG A 63 18.97 -8.90 -4.36
CA ARG A 63 18.00 -7.80 -4.44
C ARG A 63 17.99 -7.14 -5.82
N SER A 64 19.15 -6.80 -6.38
CA SER A 64 19.25 -6.18 -7.70
C SER A 64 18.77 -7.10 -8.82
N VAL A 65 19.07 -8.41 -8.75
CA VAL A 65 18.57 -9.39 -9.73
C VAL A 65 17.05 -9.45 -9.69
N LEU A 66 16.47 -9.59 -8.49
CA LEU A 66 15.02 -9.68 -8.31
C LEU A 66 14.31 -8.38 -8.70
N ALA A 67 14.90 -7.21 -8.40
CA ALA A 67 14.36 -5.93 -8.82
C ALA A 67 14.39 -5.78 -10.34
N GLY A 68 15.49 -6.16 -10.99
CA GLY A 68 15.59 -6.17 -12.45
C GLY A 68 14.60 -7.12 -13.12
N GLU A 69 14.35 -8.29 -12.55
CA GLU A 69 13.32 -9.22 -13.01
C GLU A 69 11.92 -8.64 -12.84
N MET A 70 11.62 -8.04 -11.68
CA MET A 70 10.35 -7.39 -11.41
C MET A 70 10.07 -6.26 -12.40
N VAL A 71 11.04 -5.37 -12.64
CA VAL A 71 10.90 -4.25 -13.59
C VAL A 71 10.52 -4.79 -14.98
N LYS A 72 11.28 -5.76 -15.50
CA LYS A 72 10.99 -6.37 -16.81
C LYS A 72 9.60 -6.98 -16.90
N ARG A 73 9.16 -7.67 -15.83
CA ARG A 73 7.85 -8.33 -15.78
C ARG A 73 6.71 -7.32 -15.72
N ILE A 74 6.84 -6.28 -14.90
CA ILE A 74 5.85 -5.21 -14.78
C ILE A 74 5.76 -4.39 -16.08
N GLU A 75 6.90 -4.09 -16.72
CA GLU A 75 6.92 -3.42 -18.02
C GLU A 75 6.15 -4.22 -19.08
N GLY A 76 6.40 -5.54 -19.18
CA GLY A 76 5.65 -6.41 -20.07
C GLY A 76 4.14 -6.50 -19.75
N LEU A 77 3.77 -6.40 -18.46
CA LEU A 77 2.37 -6.32 -18.04
C LEU A 77 1.73 -5.00 -18.47
N LYS A 78 2.42 -3.86 -18.32
CA LYS A 78 1.93 -2.54 -18.77
C LYS A 78 1.76 -2.48 -20.29
N GLU A 79 2.63 -3.15 -21.05
CA GLU A 79 2.48 -3.28 -22.51
C GLU A 79 1.25 -4.10 -22.90
N SER A 80 0.95 -5.15 -22.13
CA SER A 80 -0.18 -6.06 -22.40
C SER A 80 -1.52 -5.48 -21.96
N ASN A 81 -1.54 -4.71 -20.86
CA ASN A 81 -2.73 -4.14 -20.25
C ASN A 81 -2.56 -2.62 -20.03
N PRO A 82 -2.72 -1.77 -21.07
CA PRO A 82 -2.53 -0.32 -20.95
C PRO A 82 -3.46 0.35 -19.92
N GLU A 83 -4.59 -0.29 -19.61
CA GLU A 83 -5.58 0.17 -18.63
C GLU A 83 -5.08 0.23 -17.18
N VAL A 84 -3.94 -0.39 -16.85
CA VAL A 84 -3.34 -0.34 -15.50
C VAL A 84 -2.66 0.99 -15.18
N GLY A 85 -2.38 1.82 -16.20
CA GLY A 85 -1.90 3.20 -16.03
C GLY A 85 -0.65 3.34 -15.15
N ASP A 86 -0.77 4.14 -14.08
CA ASP A 86 0.28 4.49 -13.12
C ASP A 86 0.30 3.59 -11.88
N ALA A 87 -0.52 2.53 -11.82
CA ALA A 87 -0.70 1.69 -10.64
C ALA A 87 0.62 1.05 -10.13
N TYR A 88 1.57 0.78 -11.04
CA TYR A 88 2.85 0.13 -10.73
C TYR A 88 4.04 1.10 -10.68
N ASP A 89 3.85 2.40 -10.91
CA ASP A 89 4.96 3.35 -11.03
C ASP A 89 5.78 3.44 -9.73
N SER A 90 5.14 3.24 -8.58
CA SER A 90 5.81 3.16 -7.27
C SER A 90 6.77 1.97 -7.15
N LEU A 91 6.51 0.85 -7.84
CA LEU A 91 7.42 -0.29 -7.88
C LEU A 91 8.57 -0.06 -8.86
N LEU A 92 8.34 0.69 -9.94
CA LEU A 92 9.34 0.97 -10.98
C LEU A 92 10.33 2.09 -10.58
N GLN A 93 9.87 3.12 -9.86
CA GLN A 93 10.68 4.28 -9.51
C GLN A 93 11.75 4.01 -8.44
N ASN A 94 11.56 2.98 -7.61
CA ASN A 94 12.42 2.71 -6.47
C ASN A 94 13.62 1.80 -6.79
N GLY A 95 13.83 1.40 -8.05
CA GLY A 95 14.99 0.60 -8.48
C GLY A 95 15.18 -0.66 -7.64
N ASP A 96 16.39 -0.92 -7.16
CA ASP A 96 16.69 -2.05 -6.25
C ASP A 96 15.95 -1.96 -4.92
N GLU A 97 15.60 -0.75 -4.47
CA GLU A 97 14.91 -0.55 -3.19
C GLU A 97 13.46 -1.01 -3.21
N SER A 98 12.89 -1.19 -4.40
CA SER A 98 11.51 -1.63 -4.62
C SER A 98 11.21 -3.04 -4.10
N VAL A 99 12.25 -3.89 -3.96
CA VAL A 99 12.11 -5.27 -3.50
C VAL A 99 12.62 -5.41 -2.06
N ILE A 100 11.75 -5.93 -1.20
CA ILE A 100 12.08 -6.27 0.19
C ILE A 100 12.46 -7.75 0.24
N CYS A 101 13.75 -8.03 0.43
CA CYS A 101 14.26 -9.39 0.56
C CYS A 101 14.13 -9.91 1.99
N THR A 102 13.54 -11.10 2.19
CA THR A 102 13.25 -11.63 3.54
C THR A 102 13.47 -13.14 3.62
N SER A 103 13.83 -13.61 4.81
CA SER A 103 13.78 -15.03 5.17
C SER A 103 13.14 -15.22 6.54
N GLY A 104 12.02 -15.93 6.58
CA GLY A 104 11.35 -16.28 7.83
C GLY A 104 12.18 -17.24 8.68
N ILE A 105 12.91 -18.17 8.04
CA ILE A 105 13.72 -19.19 8.70
C ILE A 105 14.85 -18.56 9.53
N SER A 106 15.41 -17.43 9.09
CA SER A 106 16.44 -16.71 9.84
C SER A 106 15.99 -16.29 11.25
N THR A 107 14.71 -15.99 11.43
CA THR A 107 14.15 -15.62 12.74
C THR A 107 14.14 -16.81 13.67
N SER A 108 13.66 -17.95 13.18
CA SER A 108 13.59 -19.19 13.95
C SER A 108 14.98 -19.72 14.30
N ILE A 109 15.92 -19.66 13.34
CA ILE A 109 17.34 -19.94 13.61
C ILE A 109 17.86 -19.04 14.73
N LYS A 110 17.56 -17.74 14.70
CA LYS A 110 18.03 -16.79 15.72
C LYS A 110 17.52 -17.13 17.12
N GLU A 111 16.24 -17.49 17.24
CA GLU A 111 15.63 -17.86 18.52
C GLU A 111 16.29 -19.12 19.13
N ASN A 112 16.69 -20.06 18.27
CA ASN A 112 17.27 -21.33 18.67
C ASN A 112 18.81 -21.40 18.60
N LEU A 113 19.50 -20.30 18.30
CA LEU A 113 20.99 -20.23 18.25
C LEU A 113 21.66 -20.64 19.57
N ASN A 114 20.96 -20.55 20.70
CA ASN A 114 21.44 -21.01 22.01
C ASN A 114 21.63 -22.52 22.08
N ASP A 115 20.81 -23.26 21.34
CA ASP A 115 20.69 -24.70 21.41
C ASP A 115 20.36 -25.22 20.02
N GLU A 116 21.40 -25.36 19.18
CA GLU A 116 21.26 -25.79 17.79
C GLU A 116 20.63 -27.18 17.65
N SER A 117 20.52 -27.96 18.74
CA SER A 117 19.80 -29.25 18.74
C SER A 117 18.28 -29.09 18.61
N LYS A 118 17.77 -27.88 18.85
CA LYS A 118 16.35 -27.52 18.67
C LYS A 118 16.01 -27.07 17.27
N LEU A 119 17.01 -26.86 16.42
CA LEU A 119 16.78 -26.49 15.02
C LEU A 119 16.14 -27.67 14.30
N ASP A 120 15.13 -27.37 13.49
CA ASP A 120 14.61 -28.36 12.56
C ASP A 120 15.63 -28.67 11.45
N GLU A 121 15.36 -29.69 10.64
CA GLU A 121 16.28 -30.13 9.59
C GLU A 121 16.58 -29.03 8.56
N ILE A 122 15.59 -28.20 8.25
CA ILE A 122 15.69 -27.12 7.25
C ILE A 122 16.50 -25.97 7.83
N GLU A 123 16.24 -25.58 9.07
CA GLU A 123 16.93 -24.55 9.83
C GLU A 123 18.42 -24.89 10.01
N ALA A 124 18.71 -26.12 10.45
CA ALA A 124 20.06 -26.61 10.62
C ALA A 124 20.81 -26.64 9.28
N HIS A 125 20.15 -27.09 8.21
CA HIS A 125 20.72 -27.10 6.86
C HIS A 125 20.99 -25.68 6.34
N THR A 126 20.06 -24.75 6.53
CA THR A 126 20.22 -23.34 6.15
C THR A 126 21.36 -22.68 6.92
N LEU A 127 21.44 -22.85 8.23
CA LEU A 127 22.53 -22.33 9.05
C LEU A 127 23.88 -22.91 8.61
N LYS A 128 23.95 -24.22 8.33
CA LYS A 128 25.16 -24.87 7.82
C LYS A 128 25.61 -24.29 6.48
N ASN A 129 24.68 -24.03 5.57
CA ASN A 129 24.97 -23.42 4.28
C ASN A 129 25.48 -21.98 4.44
N LEU A 130 24.86 -21.18 5.30
CA LEU A 130 25.29 -19.82 5.60
C LEU A 130 26.71 -19.80 6.19
N ARG A 131 27.02 -20.68 7.15
CA ARG A 131 28.38 -20.81 7.73
C ARG A 131 29.41 -21.26 6.71
N ARG A 132 29.06 -22.23 5.85
CA ARG A 132 29.95 -22.74 4.80
C ARG A 132 30.31 -21.65 3.79
N ASP A 133 29.32 -20.89 3.35
CA ASP A 133 29.48 -19.97 2.24
C ASP A 133 29.87 -18.55 2.66
N TYR A 134 29.57 -18.18 3.92
CA TYR A 134 29.85 -16.87 4.53
C TYR A 134 30.44 -17.03 5.95
N PRO A 135 31.60 -17.69 6.11
CA PRO A 135 32.15 -17.99 7.44
C PRO A 135 32.49 -16.73 8.25
N LYS A 136 32.91 -15.64 7.60
CA LYS A 136 33.24 -14.39 8.30
C LYS A 136 32.03 -13.77 8.98
N GLU A 137 30.84 -13.99 8.44
CA GLU A 137 29.60 -13.39 8.93
C GLU A 137 28.81 -14.32 9.87
N PHE A 138 28.97 -15.64 9.73
CA PHE A 138 28.16 -16.63 10.48
C PHE A 138 28.98 -17.59 11.36
N ASP A 139 30.31 -17.56 11.31
CA ASP A 139 31.22 -18.39 12.13
C ASP A 139 32.12 -17.56 13.07
N SER A 140 32.11 -16.22 12.95
CA SER A 140 32.99 -15.35 13.73
C SER A 140 32.62 -15.25 15.21
N ASN A 141 31.42 -14.73 15.49
CA ASN A 141 30.88 -14.66 16.84
C ASN A 141 29.35 -14.64 16.77
N ARG A 142 28.73 -14.95 17.92
CA ARG A 142 27.29 -15.04 18.03
C ARG A 142 26.57 -13.73 17.71
N SER A 143 27.03 -12.61 18.25
CA SER A 143 26.37 -11.31 18.04
C SER A 143 26.35 -10.90 16.56
N THR A 144 27.43 -11.18 15.83
CA THR A 144 27.54 -10.96 14.39
C THR A 144 26.60 -11.89 13.62
N THR A 145 26.50 -13.15 14.02
CA THR A 145 25.56 -14.12 13.43
C THR A 145 24.12 -13.67 13.63
N GLU A 146 23.74 -13.28 14.85
CA GLU A 146 22.41 -12.76 15.18
C GLU A 146 22.09 -11.50 14.36
N ALA A 147 23.02 -10.57 14.25
CA ALA A 147 22.85 -9.35 13.46
C ALA A 147 22.63 -9.64 11.96
N ASN A 148 23.36 -10.60 11.39
CA ASN A 148 23.21 -10.99 9.98
C ASN A 148 21.90 -11.78 9.74
N LEU A 149 21.45 -12.58 10.70
CA LEU A 149 20.14 -13.23 10.65
C LEU A 149 19.00 -12.20 10.74
N ASP A 150 19.15 -11.17 11.57
CA ASP A 150 18.19 -10.06 11.64
C ASP A 150 18.14 -9.24 10.33
N GLU A 151 19.30 -9.01 9.71
CA GLU A 151 19.40 -8.38 8.39
C GLU A 151 18.71 -9.22 7.31
N LEU A 152 18.80 -10.56 7.38
CA LEU A 152 18.13 -11.46 6.44
C LEU A 152 16.62 -11.61 6.73
N ALA A 153 16.22 -11.54 8.00
CA ALA A 153 14.82 -11.61 8.41
C ALA A 153 14.06 -10.32 8.06
N LYS A 154 14.73 -9.15 8.17
CA LYS A 154 14.17 -7.83 7.84
C LYS A 154 12.85 -7.49 8.54
N ILE A 155 12.58 -8.12 9.69
CA ILE A 155 11.36 -7.94 10.48
C ILE A 155 11.18 -6.48 10.92
N ALA A 156 12.26 -5.80 11.32
CA ALA A 156 12.19 -4.40 11.75
C ALA A 156 11.77 -3.46 10.60
N GLU A 157 12.25 -3.71 9.38
CA GLU A 157 11.88 -2.97 8.19
C GLU A 157 10.42 -3.22 7.82
N LEU A 158 9.97 -4.48 7.82
CA LEU A 158 8.58 -4.84 7.58
C LEU A 158 7.63 -4.21 8.62
N LYS A 159 7.99 -4.23 9.91
CA LYS A 159 7.22 -3.57 10.97
C LYS A 159 7.14 -2.06 10.74
N THR A 160 8.25 -1.43 10.40
CA THR A 160 8.27 0.02 10.12
C THR A 160 7.39 0.38 8.93
N ILE A 161 7.39 -0.43 7.87
CA ILE A 161 6.51 -0.22 6.71
C ILE A 161 5.05 -0.44 7.11
N LEU A 162 4.75 -1.49 7.88
CA LEU A 162 3.41 -1.78 8.39
C LEU A 162 2.89 -0.65 9.30
N ASP A 163 3.74 -0.08 10.14
CA ASP A 163 3.43 1.02 11.05
C ASP A 163 3.20 2.33 10.29
N LYS A 164 4.06 2.64 9.30
CA LYS A 164 3.87 3.79 8.38
C LYS A 164 2.54 3.70 7.66
N VAL A 165 2.15 2.50 7.23
CA VAL A 165 0.89 2.26 6.52
C VAL A 165 -0.30 2.33 7.46
N SER A 166 -0.17 1.84 8.69
CA SER A 166 -1.22 1.97 9.72
C SER A 166 -1.47 3.44 10.09
N GLY A 167 -0.41 4.24 10.19
CA GLY A 167 -0.50 5.70 10.33
C GLY A 167 -1.16 6.36 9.12
N ARG A 168 -0.71 6.04 7.90
CA ARG A 168 -1.29 6.57 6.65
C ARG A 168 -2.74 6.15 6.40
N LYS A 169 -3.18 4.97 6.86
CA LYS A 169 -4.59 4.56 6.74
C LYS A 169 -5.50 5.51 7.51
N ASN A 170 -5.07 5.97 8.69
CA ASN A 170 -5.80 6.98 9.46
C ASN A 170 -5.76 8.34 8.77
N GLU A 171 -4.61 8.74 8.21
CA GLU A 171 -4.49 10.00 7.45
C GLU A 171 -5.36 9.99 6.19
N ILE A 172 -5.33 8.94 5.37
CA ILE A 172 -6.17 8.81 4.16
C ILE A 172 -7.65 8.78 4.53
N MET A 173 -8.02 8.14 5.65
CA MET A 173 -9.41 8.15 6.13
C MET A 173 -9.82 9.56 6.59
N GLN A 174 -8.97 10.26 7.34
CA GLN A 174 -9.20 11.65 7.74
C GLN A 174 -9.25 12.60 6.54
N GLN A 175 -8.39 12.40 5.55
CA GLN A 175 -8.31 13.21 4.35
C GLN A 175 -9.53 12.97 3.46
N LYS A 176 -10.00 11.72 3.33
CA LYS A 176 -11.29 11.42 2.69
C LYS A 176 -12.47 12.05 3.43
N VAL A 177 -12.47 12.05 4.77
CA VAL A 177 -13.52 12.71 5.57
C VAL A 177 -13.46 14.23 5.42
N GLN A 178 -12.27 14.82 5.39
CA GLN A 178 -12.07 16.25 5.12
C GLN A 178 -12.48 16.63 3.70
N ASP A 179 -12.05 15.88 2.69
CA ASP A 179 -12.38 16.13 1.29
C ASP A 179 -13.88 15.97 1.06
N PHE A 180 -14.51 14.96 1.67
CA PHE A 180 -15.96 14.77 1.63
C PHE A 180 -16.70 15.93 2.32
N SER A 181 -16.23 16.35 3.51
CA SER A 181 -16.80 17.49 4.24
C SER A 181 -16.64 18.80 3.47
N LYS A 182 -15.49 19.00 2.82
CA LYS A 182 -15.19 20.20 2.02
C LYS A 182 -16.04 20.25 0.76
N GLN A 183 -16.14 19.14 0.01
CA GLN A 183 -17.03 19.05 -1.15
C GLN A 183 -18.49 19.29 -0.77
N LYS A 184 -18.96 18.74 0.36
CA LYS A 184 -20.32 18.99 0.86
C LYS A 184 -20.52 20.45 1.28
N ALA A 185 -19.54 21.05 1.95
CA ALA A 185 -19.60 22.46 2.33
C ALA A 185 -19.62 23.38 1.10
N GLU A 186 -18.81 23.12 0.08
CA GLU A 186 -18.79 23.88 -1.18
C GLU A 186 -20.12 23.76 -1.94
N ILE A 187 -20.74 22.57 -1.96
CA ILE A 187 -22.07 22.37 -2.57
C ILE A 187 -23.15 23.15 -1.80
N VAL A 188 -23.11 23.12 -0.46
CA VAL A 188 -24.06 23.84 0.39
C VAL A 188 -23.89 25.36 0.28
N ASP A 189 -22.64 25.85 0.23
CA ASP A 189 -22.35 27.27 0.07
C ASP A 189 -22.81 27.78 -1.30
N LYS A 190 -22.57 27.00 -2.37
CA LYS A 190 -23.06 27.33 -3.70
C LYS A 190 -24.58 27.36 -3.76
N TYR A 191 -25.25 26.40 -3.11
CA TYR A 191 -26.71 26.39 -3.01
C TYR A 191 -27.26 27.60 -2.23
N LEU A 192 -26.60 27.99 -1.12
CA LEU A 192 -26.98 29.20 -0.36
C LEU A 192 -26.80 30.47 -1.19
N GLN A 193 -25.70 30.58 -1.95
CA GLN A 193 -25.47 31.72 -2.85
C GLN A 193 -26.51 31.78 -3.96
N ASP A 194 -26.85 30.65 -4.57
CA ASP A 194 -27.91 30.57 -5.59
C ASP A 194 -29.28 30.96 -5.00
N LEU A 195 -29.56 30.57 -3.76
CA LEU A 195 -30.82 30.90 -3.06
C LEU A 195 -30.87 32.37 -2.67
N VAL A 196 -29.76 32.96 -2.21
CA VAL A 196 -29.64 34.40 -1.95
C VAL A 196 -29.83 35.21 -3.23
N LYS A 197 -29.22 34.76 -4.33
CA LYS A 197 -29.37 35.39 -5.64
C LYS A 197 -30.82 35.32 -6.11
N TYR A 198 -31.45 34.16 -6.01
CA TYR A 198 -32.84 33.95 -6.35
C TYR A 198 -33.80 34.82 -5.50
N VAL A 199 -33.55 34.93 -4.19
CA VAL A 199 -34.32 35.82 -3.31
C VAL A 199 -34.10 37.30 -3.65
N GLY A 200 -32.89 37.69 -4.07
CA GLY A 200 -32.59 39.04 -4.55
C GLY A 200 -33.28 39.38 -5.87
N GLU A 201 -33.32 38.43 -6.80
CA GLU A 201 -34.06 38.52 -8.07
C GLU A 201 -35.57 38.62 -7.80
N LEU A 202 -36.11 37.78 -6.91
CA LEU A 202 -37.49 37.84 -6.45
C LEU A 202 -37.83 39.17 -5.80
N LYS A 203 -36.93 39.76 -5.00
CA LYS A 203 -37.13 41.08 -4.38
C LYS A 203 -37.24 42.19 -5.43
N ASN A 204 -36.40 42.16 -6.46
CA ASN A 204 -36.45 43.12 -7.55
C ASN A 204 -37.73 42.94 -8.40
N GLU A 205 -38.20 41.70 -8.54
CA GLU A 205 -39.46 41.38 -9.22
C GLU A 205 -40.68 41.82 -8.38
N LEU A 206 -40.60 41.70 -7.04
CA LEU A 206 -41.53 42.21 -6.03
C LEU A 206 -41.72 43.73 -6.08
N GLU A 207 -40.64 44.46 -6.37
CA GLU A 207 -40.69 45.92 -6.58
C GLU A 207 -41.40 46.29 -7.90
N SER A 208 -41.72 45.29 -8.75
CA SER A 208 -42.35 45.48 -10.07
C SER A 208 -43.72 44.81 -10.29
N THR A 209 -44.19 43.86 -9.45
CA THR A 209 -45.43 43.09 -9.71
C THR A 209 -46.25 42.70 -8.45
N ASP A 210 -47.55 42.43 -8.64
CA ASP A 210 -48.69 42.36 -7.71
C ASP A 210 -48.65 41.21 -6.65
N VAL A 211 -49.18 41.49 -5.45
CA VAL A 211 -48.95 40.80 -4.15
C VAL A 211 -49.38 39.32 -4.10
N LYS A 212 -50.25 38.86 -5.00
CA LYS A 212 -50.86 37.52 -4.94
C LYS A 212 -49.99 36.38 -5.49
N GLU A 213 -49.19 36.60 -6.54
CA GLU A 213 -48.28 35.56 -7.06
C GLU A 213 -47.15 35.24 -6.06
N LEU A 214 -46.85 36.19 -5.19
CA LEU A 214 -45.75 36.11 -4.22
C LEU A 214 -46.06 35.21 -3.01
N GLU A 215 -47.32 35.11 -2.59
CA GLU A 215 -47.70 34.14 -1.56
C GLU A 215 -47.58 32.69 -2.05
N GLU A 216 -47.87 32.45 -3.34
CA GLU A 216 -47.76 31.15 -3.99
C GLU A 216 -46.28 30.71 -4.09
N GLN A 217 -45.41 31.62 -4.54
CA GLN A 217 -43.97 31.38 -4.65
C GLN A 217 -43.31 31.14 -3.28
N ARG A 218 -43.70 31.91 -2.24
CA ARG A 218 -43.20 31.70 -0.87
C ARG A 218 -43.50 30.29 -0.36
N LYS A 219 -44.68 29.76 -0.69
CA LYS A 219 -45.11 28.42 -0.29
C LYS A 219 -44.30 27.32 -0.99
N GLN A 220 -43.93 27.53 -2.25
CA GLN A 220 -43.06 26.60 -2.99
C GLN A 220 -41.64 26.56 -2.42
N ILE A 221 -41.05 27.72 -2.09
CA ILE A 221 -39.71 27.78 -1.49
C ILE A 221 -39.68 27.09 -0.12
N GLN A 222 -40.72 27.29 0.69
CA GLN A 222 -40.85 26.62 1.99
C GLN A 222 -40.87 25.09 1.85
N ASN A 223 -41.65 24.57 0.90
CA ASN A 223 -41.73 23.12 0.64
C ASN A 223 -40.39 22.55 0.14
N ILE A 224 -39.69 23.26 -0.75
CA ILE A 224 -38.38 22.83 -1.26
C ILE A 224 -37.36 22.80 -0.10
N LYS A 225 -37.39 23.79 0.79
CA LYS A 225 -36.52 23.85 1.97
C LYS A 225 -36.77 22.67 2.93
N GLU A 226 -38.03 22.32 3.18
CA GLU A 226 -38.38 21.19 4.07
C GLU A 226 -37.94 19.84 3.46
N SER A 227 -38.14 19.64 2.16
CA SER A 227 -37.68 18.43 1.46
C SER A 227 -36.16 18.31 1.48
N ALA A 228 -35.44 19.39 1.16
CA ALA A 228 -33.97 19.39 1.17
C ALA A 228 -33.41 19.12 2.57
N SER A 229 -34.05 19.65 3.62
CA SER A 229 -33.65 19.38 5.00
C SER A 229 -33.86 17.90 5.40
N MET A 230 -34.92 17.26 4.91
CA MET A 230 -35.14 15.82 5.13
C MET A 230 -34.11 14.97 4.40
N ASP A 231 -33.80 15.28 3.15
CA ASP A 231 -32.83 14.53 2.34
C ASP A 231 -31.42 14.61 2.92
N VAL A 232 -31.02 15.80 3.42
CA VAL A 232 -29.74 15.99 4.11
C VAL A 232 -29.69 15.19 5.41
N ASN A 233 -30.78 15.17 6.19
CA ASN A 233 -30.83 14.44 7.45
C ASN A 233 -30.83 12.92 7.25
N LEU A 234 -31.54 12.42 6.22
CA LEU A 234 -31.52 11.01 5.83
C LEU A 234 -30.13 10.59 5.34
N ALA A 235 -29.47 11.41 4.53
CA ALA A 235 -28.11 11.14 4.08
C ALA A 235 -27.11 11.10 5.26
N TYR A 236 -27.32 11.91 6.29
CA TYR A 236 -26.52 11.93 7.51
C TYR A 236 -26.76 10.71 8.40
N GLN A 237 -28.02 10.29 8.58
CA GLN A 237 -28.33 9.09 9.34
C GLN A 237 -27.84 7.81 8.66
N ASN A 238 -27.97 7.74 7.33
CA ASN A 238 -27.47 6.60 6.57
C ASN A 238 -25.95 6.48 6.66
N SER A 239 -25.19 7.59 6.63
CA SER A 239 -23.73 7.53 6.75
C SER A 239 -23.23 7.14 8.15
N LEU A 240 -24.03 7.37 9.20
CA LEU A 240 -23.75 6.89 10.56
C LEU A 240 -24.03 5.38 10.74
N SER A 241 -24.86 4.77 9.89
CA SER A 241 -25.21 3.33 9.96
C SER A 241 -24.22 2.40 9.24
N PHE A 242 -23.23 2.95 8.54
CA PHE A 242 -22.16 2.19 7.84
C PHE A 242 -20.81 2.21 8.57
N PHE A 243 -20.78 2.66 9.83
CA PHE A 243 -19.68 2.47 10.79
C PHE A 243 -20.07 1.41 11.83
#